data_AF-A0A7S9PU93-F1
#
_entry.id   AF-A0A7S9PU93-F1
#
_cell.length_a   1.000
_cell.length_b   1.000
_cell.length_c   1.000
_cell.angle_alpha   90.00
_cell.angle_beta   90.00
_cell.angle_gamma   90.00
#
_symmetry.space_group_name_H-M   'P 1'
#
loop_
_entity.id
_entity.type
_entity.pdbx_description
1 polymer ?
#
loop_
_entity_poly.entity_id
_entity_poly.type
_entity_poly.pdbx_seq_one_letter_code
_entity_poly.pdbx_strand_id
1 'polypeptide(L)'
;MEPGYSIHGSGEHLSTLQCLILAQLYCTIRADNKRVQQFKGLAVALSHRLGLHQNQRRFSFGVLTLETRKKVSWTLYTLNCFTSATLGLPKLLKEEDVQTEYPSDTDD
;
A
#
# COMPACT_ATOMS: atom_id res chain seq x y z
N MET A 1 -17.09 -26.67 -9.52
CA MET A 1 -15.80 -26.75 -10.23
C MET A 1 -15.32 -25.32 -10.35
N GLU A 2 -14.63 -24.84 -9.31
CA GLU A 2 -14.24 -23.43 -9.18
C GLU A 2 -12.89 -23.21 -9.88
N PRO A 3 -12.73 -22.14 -10.69
CA PRO A 3 -11.46 -21.83 -11.32
C PRO A 3 -10.47 -21.37 -10.24
N GLY A 4 -9.34 -22.06 -10.13
CA GLY A 4 -8.22 -21.67 -9.28
C GLY A 4 -7.68 -20.31 -9.68
N TYR A 5 -8.10 -19.26 -8.98
CA TYR A 5 -7.58 -17.92 -9.18
C TYR A 5 -6.15 -17.83 -8.65
N SER A 6 -5.25 -17.41 -9.54
CA SER A 6 -3.80 -17.40 -9.44
C SER A 6 -3.26 -16.75 -8.16
N ILE A 7 -2.81 -17.58 -7.21
CA ILE A 7 -2.11 -17.13 -6.00
C ILE A 7 -0.75 -16.49 -6.36
N HIS A 8 -0.17 -16.87 -7.52
CA HIS A 8 1.15 -16.41 -7.97
C HIS A 8 1.18 -14.91 -8.36
N GLY A 9 0.15 -14.39 -9.04
CA GLY A 9 0.13 -13.00 -9.51
C GLY A 9 -0.07 -11.97 -8.38
N SER A 10 -0.79 -12.33 -7.31
CA SER A 10 -1.02 -11.41 -6.19
C SER A 10 0.25 -11.09 -5.38
N GLY A 11 1.19 -12.03 -5.29
CA GLY A 11 2.46 -11.83 -4.58
C GLY A 11 3.39 -10.86 -5.30
N GLU A 12 3.58 -11.04 -6.60
CA GLU A 12 4.44 -10.19 -7.44
C GLU A 12 3.98 -8.72 -7.45
N HIS A 13 2.66 -8.50 -7.47
CA HIS A 13 2.10 -7.16 -7.39
C HIS A 13 2.29 -6.49 -6.02
N LEU A 14 2.27 -7.24 -4.91
CA LEU A 14 2.52 -6.70 -3.58
C LEU A 14 3.99 -6.29 -3.41
N SER A 15 4.93 -7.11 -3.88
CA SER A 15 6.35 -6.77 -3.89
C SER A 15 6.63 -5.53 -4.75
N THR A 16 5.98 -5.41 -5.90
CA THR A 16 6.07 -4.20 -6.75
C THR A 16 5.62 -2.95 -5.99
N LEU A 17 4.50 -3.03 -5.24
CA LEU A 17 4.04 -1.92 -4.42
C LEU A 17 5.04 -1.55 -3.32
N GLN A 18 5.63 -2.53 -2.65
CA GLN A 18 6.69 -2.30 -1.65
C GLN A 18 7.88 -1.56 -2.28
N CYS A 19 8.33 -1.97 -3.47
CA CYS A 19 9.39 -1.28 -4.20
C CYS A 19 9.02 0.17 -4.53
N LEU A 20 7.78 0.45 -4.95
CA LEU A 20 7.31 1.81 -5.22
C LEU A 20 7.29 2.68 -3.95
N ILE A 21 6.88 2.12 -2.82
CA ILE A 21 6.91 2.82 -1.51
C ILE A 21 8.34 3.16 -1.12
N LEU A 22 9.27 2.22 -1.26
CA LEU A 22 10.70 2.45 -0.98
C LEU A 22 11.31 3.49 -1.91
N ALA A 23 10.98 3.46 -3.21
CA ALA A 23 11.42 4.45 -4.18
C ALA A 23 10.89 5.86 -3.85
N GLN A 24 9.61 5.97 -3.47
CA GLN A 24 9.02 7.21 -2.98
C GLN A 24 9.74 7.73 -1.73
N LEU A 25 10.00 6.87 -0.74
CA LEU A 25 10.70 7.23 0.49
C LEU A 25 12.12 7.74 0.18
N TYR A 26 12.86 7.04 -0.66
CA TYR A 26 14.18 7.45 -1.10
C TYR A 26 14.17 8.83 -1.79
N CYS A 27 13.22 9.06 -2.69
CA CYS A 27 13.07 10.35 -3.35
C CYS A 27 12.68 11.47 -2.38
N THR A 28 11.89 11.13 -1.34
CA THR A 28 11.51 12.08 -0.28
C THR A 28 12.74 12.52 0.51
N ILE A 29 13.61 11.58 0.90
CA ILE A 29 14.87 11.87 1.61
C ILE A 29 15.80 12.74 0.74
N ARG A 30 15.79 12.53 -0.57
CA ARG A 30 16.59 13.32 -1.53
C ARG A 30 15.97 14.65 -1.95
N ALA A 31 14.78 14.99 -1.44
CA ALA A 31 13.99 16.15 -1.88
C ALA A 31 13.71 16.18 -3.40
N ASP A 32 13.66 15.02 -4.07
CA ASP A 32 13.29 14.91 -5.49
C ASP A 32 11.76 14.88 -5.63
N ASN A 33 11.14 16.05 -5.47
CA ASN A 33 9.69 16.18 -5.39
C ASN A 33 8.95 15.70 -6.65
N LYS A 34 9.59 15.81 -7.82
CA LYS A 34 9.04 15.30 -9.08
C LYS A 34 8.88 13.78 -9.03
N ARG A 35 9.94 13.07 -8.63
CA ARG A 35 9.90 11.60 -8.50
C ARG A 35 9.03 11.15 -7.34
N VAL A 36 8.97 11.91 -6.24
CA VAL A 36 8.02 11.66 -5.14
C VAL A 36 6.59 11.62 -5.68
N GLN A 37 6.13 12.64 -6.40
CA GLN A 37 4.76 12.66 -6.94
C GLN A 37 4.52 11.53 -7.95
N GLN A 38 5.51 11.20 -8.78
CA GLN A 38 5.41 10.09 -9.73
C GLN A 38 5.22 8.74 -9.03
N PHE A 39 6.09 8.40 -8.09
CA PHE A 39 5.99 7.12 -7.37
C PHE A 39 4.78 7.08 -6.44
N LYS A 40 4.39 8.22 -5.85
CA LYS A 40 3.15 8.37 -5.07
C LYS A 40 1.93 7.96 -5.88
N GLY A 41 1.77 8.51 -7.08
CA GLY A 41 0.64 8.18 -7.97
C GLY A 41 0.60 6.70 -8.35
N LEU A 42 1.75 6.13 -8.72
CA LEU A 42 1.86 4.71 -9.08
C LEU A 42 1.55 3.78 -7.89
N ALA A 43 2.06 4.10 -6.70
CA ALA A 43 1.84 3.31 -5.50
C ALA A 43 0.35 3.32 -5.08
N VAL A 44 -0.29 4.50 -5.10
CA VAL A 44 -1.72 4.62 -4.81
C VAL A 44 -2.57 3.86 -5.82
N ALA A 45 -2.30 4.00 -7.12
CA ALA A 45 -3.04 3.29 -8.15
C ALA A 45 -2.93 1.76 -7.98
N LEU A 46 -1.72 1.25 -7.69
CA LEU A 46 -1.51 -0.18 -7.47
C LEU A 46 -2.14 -0.67 -6.16
N SER A 47 -2.11 0.12 -5.07
CA SER A 47 -2.76 -0.26 -3.82
C SER A 47 -4.27 -0.38 -3.96
N HIS A 48 -4.91 0.50 -4.74
CA HIS A 48 -6.33 0.40 -5.07
C HIS A 48 -6.65 -0.86 -5.89
N ARG A 49 -5.85 -1.15 -6.92
CA ARG A 49 -6.01 -2.38 -7.73
C ARG A 49 -5.85 -3.65 -6.90
N LEU A 50 -4.98 -3.62 -5.90
CA LEU A 50 -4.79 -4.71 -4.96
C LEU A 50 -5.90 -4.79 -3.91
N GLY A 51 -6.78 -3.79 -3.79
CA GLY A 51 -7.82 -3.76 -2.75
C GLY A 51 -7.27 -3.53 -1.35
N LEU A 52 -6.11 -2.87 -1.20
CA LEU A 52 -5.48 -2.68 0.11
C LEU A 52 -6.28 -1.77 1.05
N HIS A 53 -7.09 -0.86 0.51
CA HIS A 53 -7.97 0.05 1.25
C HIS A 53 -9.20 -0.66 1.84
N GLN A 54 -9.51 -1.88 1.40
CA GLN A 54 -10.68 -2.62 1.86
C GLN A 54 -10.37 -3.39 3.15
N ASN A 55 -11.43 -3.86 3.82
CA ASN A 55 -11.28 -4.83 4.89
C ASN A 55 -10.56 -6.10 4.38
N GLN A 56 -9.42 -6.46 4.99
CA GLN A 56 -8.58 -7.54 4.46
C GLN A 56 -9.13 -8.94 4.77
N ARG A 57 -10.03 -9.08 5.75
CA ARG A 57 -10.71 -10.36 6.04
C ARG A 57 -11.62 -10.82 4.90
N ARG A 58 -11.92 -9.94 3.93
CA ARG A 58 -12.69 -10.28 2.71
C ARG A 58 -11.89 -11.12 1.71
N PHE A 59 -10.58 -11.21 1.85
CA PHE A 59 -9.71 -11.93 0.92
C PHE A 59 -9.26 -13.26 1.53
N SER A 60 -9.25 -14.32 0.71
CA SER A 60 -8.83 -15.67 1.11
C SER A 60 -7.31 -15.87 1.00
N PHE A 61 -6.52 -15.00 1.65
CA PHE A 61 -5.06 -15.16 1.77
C PHE A 61 -4.67 -15.80 3.10
N GLY A 62 -3.46 -16.34 3.18
CA GLY A 62 -2.88 -16.79 4.46
C GLY A 62 -2.61 -15.63 5.42
N VAL A 63 -2.56 -15.93 6.73
CA VAL A 63 -2.39 -14.95 7.81
C VAL A 63 -1.21 -14.01 7.56
N LEU A 64 -0.03 -14.57 7.26
CA LEU A 64 1.19 -13.80 6.97
C LEU A 64 0.99 -12.80 5.81
N THR A 65 0.33 -13.22 4.73
CA THR A 65 0.05 -12.35 3.58
C THR A 65 -0.96 -11.27 3.95
N LEU A 66 -2.00 -11.59 4.71
CA LEU A 66 -2.97 -10.60 5.20
C LEU A 66 -2.30 -9.53 6.08
N GLU A 67 -1.46 -9.94 7.02
CA GLU A 67 -0.72 -9.00 7.87
C GLU A 67 0.25 -8.15 7.06
N THR A 68 0.94 -8.73 6.09
CA THR A 68 1.83 -7.97 5.18
C THR A 68 1.04 -6.92 4.40
N ARG A 69 -0.16 -7.27 3.90
CA ARG A 69 -1.03 -6.34 3.16
C ARG A 69 -1.50 -5.18 4.03
N LYS A 70 -1.89 -5.44 5.29
CA LYS A 70 -2.23 -4.40 6.27
C LYS A 70 -1.04 -3.48 6.53
N LYS A 71 0.15 -4.03 6.80
CA LYS A 71 1.39 -3.27 7.02
C LYS A 71 1.71 -2.37 5.83
N VAL A 72 1.62 -2.89 4.60
CA VAL A 72 1.88 -2.13 3.37
C VAL A 72 0.85 -1.01 3.19
N SER A 73 -0.43 -1.27 3.46
CA SER A 73 -1.50 -0.26 3.37
C SER A 73 -1.24 0.94 4.30
N TRP A 74 -0.99 0.67 5.58
CA TRP A 74 -0.73 1.71 6.58
C TRP A 74 0.60 2.43 6.38
N THR A 75 1.62 1.74 5.85
CA THR A 75 2.88 2.37 5.46
C THR A 75 2.67 3.38 4.33
N LEU A 76 1.93 3.00 3.29
CA LEU A 76 1.60 3.90 2.18
C LEU A 76 0.77 5.09 2.66
N TYR A 77 -0.25 4.87 3.50
CA TYR A 77 -1.06 5.93 4.09
C TYR A 77 -0.19 6.95 4.85
N THR A 78 0.67 6.46 5.74
CA THR A 78 1.56 7.30 6.56
C THR A 78 2.48 8.15 5.70
N LEU A 79 3.12 7.54 4.70
CA LEU A 79 4.01 8.25 3.79
C LEU A 79 3.25 9.23 2.89
N ASN A 80 2.00 8.93 2.52
CA ASN A 80 1.12 9.85 1.80
C ASN A 80 0.82 11.10 2.64
N CYS A 81 0.48 10.92 3.92
CA CYS A 81 0.23 12.03 4.85
C CYS A 81 1.49 12.89 5.03
N PHE A 82 2.64 12.26 5.28
CA PHE A 82 3.91 12.96 5.47
C PHE A 82 4.28 13.80 4.24
N THR A 83 4.35 13.18 3.06
CA THR A 83 4.73 13.89 1.82
C THR A 83 3.72 14.97 1.42
N SER A 84 2.43 14.77 1.70
CA SER A 84 1.41 15.80 1.43
C SER A 84 1.57 17.00 2.36
N ALA A 85 1.83 16.76 3.65
CA ALA A 85 2.09 17.82 4.63
C ALA A 85 3.38 18.59 4.32
N THR A 86 4.47 17.89 4.02
CA THR A 86 5.78 18.50 3.69
C THR A 86 5.72 19.36 2.44
N LEU A 87 4.89 18.99 1.45
CA LEU A 87 4.81 19.69 0.17
C LEU A 87 3.64 20.70 0.08
N GLY A 88 2.79 20.79 1.10
CA GLY A 88 1.58 21.61 1.06
C GLY A 88 0.56 21.14 0.01
N LEU A 89 0.52 19.83 -0.28
CA LEU A 89 -0.33 19.22 -1.30
C LEU A 89 -1.49 18.44 -0.68
N PRO A 90 -2.60 18.21 -1.41
CA PRO A 90 -3.67 17.37 -0.92
C PRO A 90 -3.24 15.90 -0.76
N LYS A 91 -3.86 15.22 0.21
CA LYS A 91 -3.74 13.76 0.39
C LYS A 91 -4.45 13.05 -0.75
N LEU A 92 -3.82 12.01 -1.30
CA LEU A 92 -4.48 11.13 -2.28
C LEU A 92 -5.26 10.00 -1.61
N LEU A 93 -4.87 9.64 -0.38
CA LEU A 93 -5.56 8.67 0.44
C LEU A 93 -6.31 9.41 1.54
N LYS A 94 -7.63 9.24 1.58
CA LYS A 94 -8.46 9.75 2.66
C LYS A 94 -8.73 8.65 3.67
N GLU A 95 -8.78 9.04 4.93
CA GLU A 95 -9.00 8.10 6.03
C GLU A 95 -10.39 7.47 5.98
N GLU A 96 -11.40 8.23 5.56
CA GLU A 96 -12.78 7.76 5.38
C GLU A 96 -12.91 6.60 4.37
N ASP A 97 -11.97 6.49 3.43
CA ASP A 97 -11.96 5.46 2.39
C ASP A 97 -11.16 4.20 2.81
N VAL A 98 -10.51 4.23 3.98
CA VAL A 98 -9.68 3.12 4.48
C VAL A 98 -10.49 2.27 5.45
N GLN A 99 -10.86 1.08 5.00
CA GLN A 99 -11.51 0.03 5.79
C GLN A 99 -10.52 -1.05 6.27
N THR A 100 -9.24 -0.89 5.92
CA THR A 100 -8.15 -1.79 6.30
C THR A 100 -7.98 -1.80 7.82
N GLU A 101 -7.98 -2.98 8.41
CA GLU A 101 -7.67 -3.12 9.83
C GLU A 101 -6.21 -2.76 10.11
N TYR A 102 -5.92 -2.25 11.31
CA TYR A 102 -4.53 -2.13 11.76
C TYR A 102 -3.86 -3.51 11.79
N PRO A 103 -2.56 -3.60 11.46
CA PRO A 103 -1.81 -4.84 11.59
C PRO A 103 -1.78 -5.25 13.07
N SER A 104 -1.86 -6.55 13.32
CA SER A 104 -1.73 -7.12 14.66
C SER A 104 -0.44 -7.93 14.75
N ASP A 105 0.22 -7.88 15.91
CA ASP A 105 1.23 -8.88 16.22
C ASP A 105 0.51 -10.23 16.35
N THR A 106 0.66 -11.03 15.31
CA THR A 106 0.34 -12.45 15.33
C THR A 106 1.69 -13.11 15.55
N ASP A 107 1.93 -13.60 16.76
CA ASP A 107 3.03 -14.52 16.99
C ASP A 107 2.85 -15.71 16.03
N ASP A 108 3.93 -16.11 15.36
CA ASP A 108 3.97 -17.25 14.43
C ASP A 108 3.52 -18.56 15.09
#